data_AF-A0A8S0W1N4-F1
#
_entry.id   AF-A0A8S0W1N4-F1
#
_cell.length_a   1.000
_cell.length_b   1.000
_cell.length_c   1.000
_cell.angle_alpha   90.00
_cell.angle_beta   90.00
_cell.angle_gamma   90.00
#
_symmetry.space_group_name_H-M   'P 1'
#
loop_
_entity.id
_entity.type
_entity.pdbx_description
1 polymer ?
#
loop_
_entity_poly.entity_id
_entity_poly.type
_entity_poly.pdbx_seq_one_letter_code
_entity_poly.pdbx_strand_id
1 'polypeptide(L)' 'MVEGKISLPYLLAGVTVALDPGHGGADAGAVGPAGTPEKNNTLAIGLDLVDSLRAAGAKVVLTRSGDAPPTGNA' A
#
# COMPACT_ATOMS: atom_id res chain seq x y z
N MET A 1 -2.38 26.95 21.84
CA MET A 1 -1.00 26.90 21.36
C MET A 1 -0.12 26.63 22.57
N VAL A 2 0.26 25.37 22.78
CA VAL A 2 1.23 24.99 23.83
C VAL A 2 2.34 24.24 23.10
N GLU A 3 3.56 24.74 23.18
CA GLU A 3 4.77 24.00 22.77
C GLU A 3 4.76 22.62 23.44
N GLY A 4 4.64 21.53 22.66
CA GLY A 4 4.65 20.20 23.27
C GLY A 4 4.39 19.07 22.29
N LYS A 5 5.48 18.38 21.92
CA LYS A 5 5.53 16.98 21.45
C LYS A 5 4.38 16.56 20.52
N ILE A 6 4.65 16.59 19.22
CA ILE A 6 3.88 15.76 18.27
C ILE A 6 3.97 14.31 18.76
N SER A 7 2.83 13.69 19.09
CA SER A 7 2.81 12.26 19.33
C SER A 7 3.08 11.56 17.99
N LEU A 8 4.32 11.12 17.80
CA LEU A 8 4.82 10.43 16.61
C LEU A 8 3.87 9.34 16.04
N PRO A 9 3.12 8.54 16.84
CA PRO A 9 2.21 7.53 16.28
C PRO A 9 0.95 8.06 15.58
N TYR A 10 0.77 9.38 15.45
CA TYR A 10 -0.43 9.96 14.82
C TYR A 10 -0.13 11.10 13.86
N LEU A 11 1.09 11.15 13.30
CA LEU A 11 1.50 12.17 12.32
C LEU A 11 0.53 12.29 11.13
N LEU A 12 -0.16 11.20 10.77
CA LEU A 12 -1.09 11.13 9.66
C LEU A 12 -2.55 11.01 10.11
N ALA A 13 -2.86 11.29 11.37
CA ALA A 13 -4.24 11.27 11.87
C ALA A 13 -5.15 12.19 11.04
N GLY A 14 -6.28 11.64 10.57
CA GLY A 14 -7.24 12.34 9.71
C GLY A 14 -6.88 12.35 8.22
N VAL A 15 -5.69 11.85 7.83
CA VAL A 15 -5.30 11.70 6.42
C VAL A 15 -5.84 10.38 5.87
N THR A 16 -6.41 10.44 4.66
CA THR A 16 -6.76 9.24 3.89
C THR A 16 -5.76 9.07 2.75
N VAL A 17 -5.16 7.88 2.64
CA VAL A 17 -4.21 7.52 1.59
C VAL A 17 -4.82 6.40 0.75
N ALA A 18 -4.90 6.61 -0.56
CA ALA A 18 -5.16 5.55 -1.51
C ALA A 18 -3.84 4.93 -1.94
N LEU A 19 -3.74 3.61 -1.88
CA LEU A 19 -2.57 2.85 -2.25
C LEU A 19 -2.91 1.87 -3.36
N ASP A 20 -2.15 1.91 -4.46
CA ASP A 20 -2.38 1.09 -5.64
C ASP A 20 -1.18 0.18 -5.94
N PRO A 21 -1.17 -1.07 -5.41
CA PRO A 21 -0.21 -2.06 -5.83
C PRO A 21 -0.46 -2.40 -7.30
N GLY A 22 0.40 -1.92 -8.21
CA GLY A 22 0.23 -2.14 -9.66
C GLY A 22 0.16 -3.62 -10.05
N HIS A 23 -0.50 -3.90 -11.18
CA HIS A 23 -0.71 -5.23 -11.76
C HIS A 23 -1.49 -6.20 -10.84
N GLY A 24 -1.51 -7.49 -11.16
CA GLY A 24 -2.20 -8.52 -10.36
C GLY A 24 -3.02 -9.48 -11.20
N GLY A 25 -3.25 -10.68 -10.67
CA GLY A 25 -3.93 -11.76 -11.38
C GLY A 25 -3.12 -12.22 -12.58
N ALA A 26 -3.73 -12.21 -13.77
CA ALA A 26 -3.08 -12.62 -15.02
C ALA A 26 -2.04 -11.60 -15.52
N ASP A 27 -2.14 -10.34 -15.10
CA ASP A 27 -1.17 -9.31 -15.45
C ASP A 27 0.03 -9.38 -14.48
N ALA A 28 1.14 -9.93 -14.98
CA ALA A 28 2.38 -10.05 -14.22
C ALA A 28 3.13 -8.72 -14.04
N GLY A 29 2.83 -7.72 -14.87
CA GLY A 29 3.69 -6.56 -15.09
C GLY A 29 5.05 -6.93 -15.66
N ALA A 30 6.05 -6.10 -15.40
CA ALA A 30 7.43 -6.40 -15.79
C ALA A 30 7.97 -7.63 -15.04
N VAL A 31 8.85 -8.40 -15.70
CA VAL A 31 9.52 -9.56 -15.08
C VAL A 31 11.00 -9.27 -14.94
N GLY A 32 11.49 -9.32 -13.70
CA GLY A 32 12.90 -9.08 -13.40
C GLY A 32 13.82 -10.22 -13.87
N PRO A 33 15.15 -10.03 -13.87
CA PRO A 33 16.11 -11.03 -14.36
C PRO A 33 16.06 -12.39 -13.63
N ALA A 34 15.60 -12.40 -12.38
CA ALA A 34 15.42 -13.61 -11.58
C ALA A 34 14.04 -14.28 -11.78
N GLY A 35 13.22 -13.80 -12.72
CA GLY A 35 11.88 -14.31 -12.96
C GLY A 35 10.80 -13.75 -12.03
N THR A 36 11.13 -12.80 -11.15
CA THR A 36 10.16 -12.20 -10.22
C THR A 36 9.20 -11.26 -10.97
N PRO A 37 7.87 -11.51 -10.93
CA PRO A 37 6.87 -10.60 -11.49
C PRO A 37 6.74 -9.33 -10.66
N GLU A 38 6.57 -8.19 -11.32
CA GLU A 38 6.31 -6.89 -10.69
C GLU A 38 5.11 -6.95 -9.74
N LYS A 39 4.02 -7.61 -10.14
CA LYS A 39 2.80 -7.75 -9.32
C LYS A 39 3.06 -8.27 -7.90
N ASN A 40 4.10 -9.10 -7.73
CA ASN A 40 4.46 -9.71 -6.45
C ASN A 40 5.20 -8.69 -5.58
N ASN A 41 6.15 -7.96 -6.18
CA ASN A 41 6.91 -6.92 -5.48
C ASN A 41 5.99 -5.76 -5.06
N THR A 42 5.13 -5.30 -5.97
CA THR A 42 4.20 -4.19 -5.68
C THR A 42 3.21 -4.57 -4.58
N LEU A 43 2.68 -5.80 -4.59
CA LEU A 43 1.79 -6.29 -3.52
C LEU A 43 2.50 -6.34 -2.17
N ALA A 44 3.69 -6.95 -2.13
CA ALA A 44 4.44 -7.10 -0.89
C ALA A 44 4.81 -5.73 -0.27
N ILE A 45 5.32 -4.81 -1.09
CA ILE A 45 5.65 -3.44 -0.66
C ILE A 45 4.38 -2.71 -0.23
N GLY A 46 3.28 -2.86 -0.97
CA GLY A 46 2.04 -2.17 -0.65
C GLY A 46 1.45 -2.59 0.69
N LEU A 47 1.48 -3.89 1.02
CA LEU A 47 1.02 -4.41 2.30
C LEU A 47 1.88 -3.91 3.47
N ASP A 48 3.21 -3.92 3.33
CA ASP A 48 4.13 -3.40 4.36
C ASP A 48 3.94 -1.88 4.59
N LEU A 49 3.74 -1.12 3.51
CA LEU A 49 3.48 0.31 3.58
C LEU A 49 2.12 0.62 4.24
N VAL A 50 1.10 -0.21 4.02
CA VAL A 50 -0.20 -0.05 4.69
C VAL A 50 -0.06 -0.16 6.20
N ASP A 51 0.71 -1.12 6.70
CA ASP A 51 0.94 -1.30 8.13
C ASP A 51 1.67 -0.09 8.72
N SER A 52 2.70 0.41 8.03
CA SER A 52 3.44 1.62 8.42
C SER A 52 2.56 2.88 8.45
N LEU A 53 1.73 3.09 7.44
CA LEU A 53 0.82 4.24 7.34
C LEU A 53 -0.29 4.20 8.40
N ARG A 54 -0.86 3.01 8.66
CA ARG A 54 -1.85 2.81 9.72
C ARG A 54 -1.25 3.04 11.10
N ALA A 55 -0.03 2.56 11.33
CA ALA A 55 0.71 2.81 12.57
C ALA A 55 1.01 4.30 12.80
N ALA A 56 1.05 5.11 11.74
CA ALA A 56 1.17 6.57 11.80
C ALA A 56 -0.19 7.30 11.90
N GLY A 57 -1.31 6.57 11.98
CA GLY A 57 -2.65 7.12 12.16
C GLY A 57 -3.45 7.39 10.87
N ALA A 58 -2.92 7.02 9.70
CA ALA A 58 -3.63 7.22 8.43
C ALA A 58 -4.77 6.19 8.25
N LYS A 59 -5.84 6.62 7.57
CA LYS A 59 -6.78 5.69 6.93
C LYS A 59 -6.22 5.27 5.58
N VAL A 60 -5.99 3.98 5.36
CA VAL A 60 -5.43 3.48 4.10
C VAL A 60 -6.46 2.63 3.35
N VAL A 61 -6.67 2.95 2.07
CA VAL A 61 -7.51 2.20 1.13
C VAL A 61 -6.62 1.60 0.06
N LEU A 62 -6.71 0.28 -0.11
CA LEU A 62 -5.98 -0.45 -1.15
C LEU A 62 -6.91 -0.72 -2.34
N THR A 63 -6.40 -0.61 -3.57
CA THR A 63 -7.10 -1.09 -4.79
C THR A 63 -7.18 -2.61 -4.84
N ARG A 64 -6.18 -3.30 -4.27
CA ARG A 64 -6.15 -4.75 -4.06
C ARG A 64 -5.32 -5.13 -2.83
N SER A 65 -5.66 -6.25 -2.19
CA SER A 65 -4.93 -6.82 -1.04
C SER A 65 -4.43 -8.25 -1.28
N GLY A 66 -4.54 -8.73 -2.52
CA GLY A 66 -4.12 -10.07 -2.94
C GLY A 66 -3.73 -10.09 -4.42
N ASP A 67 -3.43 -11.28 -4.94
CA ASP A 67 -3.11 -11.49 -6.35
C ASP A 67 -4.39 -11.50 -7.21
N ALA A 68 -4.93 -10.31 -7.43
CA ALA A 68 -6.08 -10.04 -8.28
C ALA A 68 -5.87 -8.72 -9.02
N PRO A 69 -6.53 -8.49 -10.17
CA PRO A 69 -6.47 -7.19 -10.85
C PRO A 69 -6.94 -6.05 -9.93
N PRO A 70 -6.29 -4.87 -9.97
CA PRO A 70 -6.72 -3.70 -9.18
C PRO A 70 -8.10 -3.17 -9.56
N THR A 71 -8.62 -3.55 -10.74
CA THR A 71 -9.90 -3.07 -11.28
C THR A 71 -11.14 -3.64 -10.59
N GLY A 72 -10.98 -4.51 -9.59
CA GLY A 72 -12.11 -5.21 -8.97
C GLY A 72 -12.77 -6.18 -9.95
N ASN A 73 -13.57 -7.11 -9.41
CA ASN A 73 -14.29 -8.14 -10.16
C ASN A 73 -15.18 -7.48 -11.22
N ALA A 74 -14.72 -7.48 -12.48
CA ALA A 74 -15.56 -7.30 -13.66
C ALA A 74 -16.00 -8.68 -14.15
#